data_AF-A0A942U561-F1
#
_entry.id   AF-A0A942U561-F1
#
_cell.length_a   1.000
_cell.length_b   1.000
_cell.length_c   1.000
_cell.angle_alpha   90.00
_cell.angle_beta   90.00
_cell.angle_gamma   90.00
#
_symmetry.space_group_name_H-M   'P 1'
#
loop_
_entity.id
_entity.type
_entity.pdbx_description
1 polymer ?
#
loop_
_entity_poly.entity_id
_entity_poly.type
_entity_poly.pdbx_seq_one_letter_code
_entity_poly.pdbx_strand_id
1 'polypeptide(L)'
;MSEPVFGMKPSRKFANGTIHENGSGKFQILDRFLENNVIMLKYQWLDSGEIEVNKEVNINASIWKFQKSHGLIDSPTYTPHIDAFTPAENHELLEQILNLEQDSISTQQGLKEHLDLLERTILEQSKDISKLMELVTQNQHTLSELVKDRDLLNKLIDKI
;
A
#
# COMPACT_ATOMS: atom_id res chain seq x y z
N MET A 1 -10.66 -38.41 13.02
CA MET A 1 -10.28 -36.99 12.84
C MET A 1 -11.51 -36.19 13.21
N SER A 2 -11.43 -35.32 14.23
CA SER A 2 -12.54 -34.47 14.65
C SER A 2 -12.75 -33.36 13.62
N GLU A 3 -14.00 -33.20 13.17
CA GLU A 3 -14.39 -32.15 12.21
C GLU A 3 -14.17 -30.76 12.83
N PRO A 4 -13.79 -29.74 12.02
CA PRO A 4 -13.57 -28.39 12.51
C PRO A 4 -14.91 -27.76 12.93
N VAL A 5 -15.05 -27.51 14.23
CA VAL A 5 -16.19 -26.77 14.80
C VAL A 5 -16.10 -25.31 14.33
N PHE A 6 -17.21 -24.77 13.80
CA PHE A 6 -17.31 -23.38 13.32
C PHE A 6 -16.81 -22.40 14.40
N GLY A 7 -15.79 -21.58 14.07
CA GLY A 7 -15.17 -20.61 14.98
C GLY A 7 -13.86 -21.06 15.65
N MET A 8 -13.37 -22.28 15.40
CA MET A 8 -12.16 -22.81 16.04
C MET A 8 -11.05 -23.11 15.03
N LYS A 9 -9.94 -22.33 15.08
CA LYS A 9 -8.75 -22.62 14.27
C LYS A 9 -8.04 -23.89 14.78
N PRO A 10 -7.48 -24.73 13.89
CA PRO A 10 -6.69 -25.88 14.32
C PRO A 10 -5.48 -25.42 15.15
N SER A 11 -5.21 -26.09 16.28
CA SER A 11 -4.05 -25.83 17.12
C SER A 11 -3.04 -26.95 16.97
N ARG A 12 -1.84 -26.64 16.45
CA ARG A 12 -0.73 -27.60 16.40
C ARG A 12 -0.20 -27.90 17.81
N LYS A 13 -0.30 -26.94 18.73
CA LYS A 13 0.17 -27.07 20.11
C LYS A 13 -0.66 -28.09 20.89
N PHE A 14 -1.99 -28.04 20.74
CA PHE A 14 -2.93 -28.88 21.48
C PHE A 14 -3.67 -29.86 20.56
N ALA A 15 -2.94 -30.49 19.65
CA ALA A 15 -3.49 -31.58 18.86
C ALA A 15 -3.72 -32.81 19.74
N ASN A 16 -4.75 -33.60 19.44
CA ASN A 16 -5.07 -34.81 20.19
C ASN A 16 -3.86 -35.76 20.19
N GLY A 17 -3.52 -36.28 21.36
CA GLY A 17 -2.36 -37.14 21.60
C GLY A 17 -1.07 -36.41 21.98
N THR A 18 -1.01 -35.07 21.87
CA THR A 18 0.17 -34.30 22.30
C THR A 18 0.33 -34.33 23.82
N ILE A 19 1.59 -34.41 24.28
CA ILE A 19 1.95 -34.44 25.69
C ILE A 19 2.54 -33.10 26.09
N HIS A 20 2.09 -32.58 27.23
CA HIS A 20 2.54 -31.32 27.82
C HIS A 20 2.89 -31.53 29.29
N GLU A 21 3.65 -30.59 29.85
CA GLU A 21 4.10 -30.63 31.24
C GLU A 21 3.88 -29.27 31.89
N ASN A 22 3.41 -29.28 33.13
CA ASN A 22 3.30 -28.10 33.98
C ASN A 22 3.75 -28.46 35.41
N GLY A 23 3.58 -27.51 36.35
CA GLY A 23 3.99 -27.70 37.74
C GLY A 23 3.28 -28.82 38.50
N SER A 24 2.19 -29.36 37.97
CA SER A 24 1.46 -30.48 38.58
C SER A 24 1.82 -31.84 37.96
N GLY A 25 2.51 -31.87 36.81
CA GLY A 25 2.92 -33.12 36.15
C GLY A 25 2.78 -33.11 34.63
N LYS A 26 2.86 -34.30 34.03
CA LYS A 26 2.70 -34.51 32.59
C LYS A 26 1.29 -34.97 32.24
N PHE A 27 0.74 -34.42 31.17
CA PHE A 27 -0.61 -34.76 30.72
C PHE A 27 -0.68 -34.86 29.19
N GLN A 28 -1.60 -35.69 28.71
CA GLN A 28 -1.89 -35.89 27.29
C GLN A 28 -3.21 -35.23 26.90
N ILE A 29 -3.23 -34.50 25.79
CA ILE A 29 -4.46 -33.91 25.24
C ILE A 29 -5.33 -35.01 24.64
N LEU A 30 -6.54 -35.16 25.15
CA LEU A 30 -7.53 -36.08 24.62
C LEU A 30 -8.42 -35.41 23.58
N ASP A 31 -8.85 -34.19 23.88
CA ASP A 31 -9.72 -33.43 22.99
C ASP A 31 -9.61 -31.92 23.21
N ARG A 32 -9.96 -31.16 22.19
CA ARG A 32 -10.04 -29.70 22.21
C ARG A 32 -11.36 -29.30 21.56
N PHE A 33 -12.19 -28.55 22.28
CA PHE A 33 -13.54 -28.21 21.83
C PHE A 33 -13.96 -26.80 22.27
N LEU A 34 -15.06 -26.32 21.72
CA LEU A 34 -15.64 -25.02 22.06
C LEU A 34 -16.85 -25.22 22.98
N GLU A 35 -16.86 -24.54 24.11
CA GLU A 35 -17.98 -24.52 25.06
C GLU A 35 -18.27 -23.07 25.47
N ASN A 36 -19.50 -22.59 25.27
CA ASN A 36 -19.89 -21.21 25.58
C ASN A 36 -18.95 -20.14 24.98
N ASN A 37 -18.50 -20.36 23.73
CA ASN A 37 -17.54 -19.50 23.02
C ASN A 37 -16.14 -19.42 23.68
N VAL A 38 -15.81 -20.36 24.57
CA VAL A 38 -14.49 -20.51 25.21
C VAL A 38 -13.87 -21.83 24.76
N ILE A 39 -12.58 -21.79 24.42
CA ILE A 39 -11.87 -23.00 23.99
C ILE A 39 -11.44 -23.80 25.23
N MET A 40 -11.90 -25.04 25.28
CA MET A 40 -11.67 -25.99 26.36
C MET A 40 -10.72 -27.09 25.90
N LEU A 41 -9.95 -27.63 26.84
CA LEU A 41 -9.08 -28.78 26.67
C LEU A 41 -9.52 -29.88 27.63
N LYS A 42 -9.75 -31.07 27.09
CA LYS A 42 -9.85 -32.31 27.86
C LYS A 42 -8.52 -33.03 27.79
N TYR A 43 -7.93 -33.32 28.94
CA TYR A 43 -6.63 -33.97 29.03
C TYR A 43 -6.60 -35.02 30.14
N GLN A 44 -5.65 -35.94 30.03
CA GLN A 44 -5.41 -37.00 31.01
C GLN A 44 -4.03 -36.85 31.63
N TRP A 45 -3.95 -36.86 32.95
CA TRP A 45 -2.70 -36.91 33.69
C TRP A 45 -2.03 -38.28 33.51
N LEU A 46 -0.75 -38.29 33.15
CA LEU A 46 -0.02 -39.54 32.83
C LEU A 46 0.37 -40.36 34.07
N ASP A 47 0.47 -39.71 35.22
CA ASP A 47 0.83 -40.31 36.51
C ASP A 47 -0.39 -40.90 37.23
N SER A 48 -1.50 -40.17 37.29
CA SER A 48 -2.72 -40.59 37.98
C SER A 48 -3.76 -41.24 37.08
N GLY A 49 -3.70 -41.00 35.76
CA GLY A 49 -4.74 -41.39 34.81
C GLY A 49 -6.02 -40.55 34.92
N GLU A 50 -6.07 -39.53 35.78
CA GLU A 50 -7.23 -38.68 35.98
C GLU A 50 -7.48 -37.78 34.76
N ILE A 51 -8.76 -37.63 34.39
CA ILE A 51 -9.19 -36.82 33.26
C ILE A 51 -9.76 -35.50 33.77
N GLU A 52 -9.23 -34.39 33.28
CA GLU A 52 -9.66 -33.05 33.63
C GLU A 52 -10.07 -32.26 32.38
N VAL A 53 -10.95 -31.28 32.57
CA VAL A 53 -11.38 -30.33 31.54
C VAL A 53 -11.13 -28.92 32.04
N ASN A 54 -10.37 -28.13 31.27
CA ASN A 54 -10.03 -26.76 31.65
C ASN A 54 -9.94 -25.84 30.43
N LYS A 55 -9.97 -24.53 30.66
CA LYS A 55 -9.82 -23.53 29.60
C LYS A 55 -8.41 -23.59 29.01
N GLU A 56 -8.29 -23.54 27.69
CA GLU A 56 -6.99 -23.52 27.00
C GLU A 56 -6.08 -22.40 27.53
N VAL A 57 -6.66 -21.23 27.83
CA VAL A 57 -5.94 -20.07 28.40
C VAL A 57 -5.30 -20.40 29.75
N ASN A 58 -6.00 -21.15 30.61
CA ASN A 58 -5.49 -21.54 31.93
C ASN A 58 -4.33 -22.54 31.78
N ILE A 59 -4.48 -23.54 30.90
CA ILE A 59 -3.44 -24.53 30.65
C ILE A 59 -2.20 -23.88 30.04
N ASN A 60 -2.37 -22.95 29.10
CA ASN A 60 -1.28 -22.15 28.54
C ASN A 60 -0.53 -21.38 29.63
N ALA A 61 -1.25 -20.72 30.54
CA ALA A 61 -0.65 -19.97 31.63
C ALA A 61 0.13 -20.89 32.58
N SER A 62 -0.40 -22.07 32.91
CA SER A 62 0.26 -23.05 33.77
C SER A 62 1.55 -23.62 33.15
N ILE A 63 1.51 -23.98 31.86
CA ILE A 63 2.70 -24.43 31.11
C ILE A 63 3.75 -23.31 31.09
N TRP A 64 3.34 -22.08 30.74
CA TRP A 64 4.28 -20.96 30.65
C TRP A 64 4.94 -20.65 32.00
N LYS A 65 4.18 -20.64 33.10
CA LYS A 65 4.72 -20.43 34.46
C LYS A 65 5.76 -21.50 34.81
N PHE A 66 5.45 -22.76 34.51
CA PHE A 66 6.37 -23.88 34.74
C PHE A 66 7.64 -23.75 33.90
N GLN A 67 7.52 -23.47 32.61
CA GLN A 67 8.67 -23.32 31.72
C GLN A 67 9.53 -22.11 32.13
N LYS A 68 8.91 -21.00 32.54
CA LYS A 68 9.62 -19.82 33.06
C LYS A 68 10.37 -20.13 34.35
N SER A 69 9.76 -20.84 35.30
CA SER A 69 10.43 -21.19 36.57
C SER A 69 11.60 -22.15 36.39
N HIS A 70 11.61 -22.94 35.30
CA HIS A 70 12.68 -23.87 34.96
C HIS A 70 13.69 -23.30 33.94
N GLY A 71 13.60 -22.01 33.61
CA GLY A 71 14.52 -21.36 32.67
C GLY A 71 14.45 -21.88 31.23
N LEU A 72 13.33 -22.51 30.85
CA LEU A 72 13.11 -23.08 29.51
C LEU A 72 12.60 -22.05 28.49
N ILE A 73 12.24 -20.85 28.95
CA ILE A 73 11.88 -19.73 28.10
C ILE A 73 12.77 -18.57 28.53
N ASP A 74 13.50 -18.00 27.57
CA ASP A 74 14.18 -16.73 27.80
C ASP A 74 13.15 -15.67 28.22
N SER A 75 13.60 -14.74 29.08
CA SER A 75 12.83 -13.55 29.42
C SER A 75 12.23 -12.94 28.14
N PRO A 76 10.95 -12.52 28.14
CA PRO A 76 10.33 -11.98 26.94
C PRO A 76 11.25 -10.91 26.35
N THR A 77 11.68 -11.11 25.10
CA THR A 77 12.43 -10.11 24.35
C THR A 77 11.71 -8.79 24.53
N TYR A 78 12.41 -7.78 25.04
CA TYR A 78 11.86 -6.44 25.20
C TYR A 78 11.22 -6.02 23.87
N THR A 79 9.90 -6.05 23.80
CA THR A 79 9.16 -5.34 22.76
C THR A 79 9.18 -3.89 23.21
N PRO A 80 9.80 -2.97 22.45
CA PRO A 80 9.75 -1.57 22.79
C PRO A 80 8.29 -1.19 23.02
N HIS A 81 8.04 -0.50 24.13
CA HIS A 81 6.76 0.11 24.37
C HIS A 81 6.55 1.08 23.20
N ILE A 82 5.64 0.76 22.30
CA ILE A 82 5.15 1.75 21.36
C ILE A 82 4.32 2.66 22.25
N ASP A 83 4.84 3.86 22.53
CA ASP A 83 4.05 4.90 23.18
C ASP A 83 2.80 5.07 22.33
N ALA A 84 1.65 4.74 22.89
CA ALA A 84 0.39 4.93 22.21
C ALA A 84 0.22 6.45 22.05
N PHE A 85 0.37 6.94 20.82
CA PHE A 85 0.06 8.33 20.48
C PHE A 85 -1.31 8.67 21.05
N THR A 86 -1.38 9.79 21.78
CA THR A 86 -2.65 10.25 22.32
C THR A 86 -3.61 10.58 21.16
N PRO A 87 -4.93 10.47 21.36
CA PRO A 87 -5.89 10.85 20.33
C PRO A 87 -5.70 12.28 19.79
N ALA A 88 -5.14 13.18 20.61
CA ALA A 88 -4.83 14.56 20.22
C ALA A 88 -3.64 14.65 19.25
N GLU A 89 -2.55 13.92 19.51
CA GLU A 89 -1.37 13.88 18.62
C GLU A 89 -1.71 13.23 17.27
N ASN A 90 -2.57 12.21 17.28
CA ASN A 90 -3.08 11.61 16.05
C ASN A 90 -3.96 12.60 15.26
N HIS A 91 -4.73 13.44 15.93
CA HIS A 91 -5.58 14.44 15.27
C HIS A 91 -4.74 15.54 14.60
N GLU A 92 -3.73 16.06 15.28
CA GLU A 92 -2.81 17.07 14.74
C GLU A 92 -2.04 16.54 13.53
N LEU A 93 -1.55 15.30 13.60
CA LEU A 93 -0.85 14.66 12.48
C LEU A 93 -1.77 14.45 11.27
N LEU A 94 -3.04 14.12 11.49
CA LEU A 94 -4.04 14.00 10.43
C LEU A 94 -4.35 15.37 9.79
N GLU A 95 -4.48 16.44 10.58
CA GLU A 95 -4.67 17.78 10.04
C GLU A 95 -3.47 18.25 9.20
N GLN A 96 -2.25 17.97 9.65
CA GLN A 96 -1.05 18.29 8.87
C GLN A 96 -1.02 17.55 7.53
N ILE A 97 -1.36 16.25 7.51
CA ILE A 97 -1.44 15.47 6.27
C ILE A 97 -2.51 16.06 5.34
N LEU A 98 -3.68 16.41 5.88
CA LEU A 98 -4.78 16.94 5.09
C LEU A 98 -4.45 18.30 4.45
N ASN A 99 -3.74 19.16 5.20
CA ASN A 99 -3.25 20.43 4.67
C ASN A 99 -2.22 20.23 3.54
N LEU A 100 -1.26 19.31 3.72
CA LEU A 100 -0.27 18.99 2.69
C LEU A 100 -0.90 18.42 1.42
N GLU A 101 -1.92 17.56 1.56
CA GLU A 101 -2.68 17.04 0.42
C GLU A 101 -3.42 18.16 -0.31
N GLN A 102 -4.03 19.09 0.42
CA GLN A 102 -4.74 20.22 -0.16
C GLN A 102 -3.80 21.19 -0.90
N ASP A 103 -2.62 21.47 -0.33
CA ASP A 103 -1.57 22.25 -0.99
C ASP A 103 -1.04 21.55 -2.26
N SER A 104 -0.91 20.22 -2.22
CA SER A 104 -0.52 19.44 -3.39
C SER A 104 -1.56 19.53 -4.51
N ILE A 105 -2.84 19.41 -4.18
CA ILE A 105 -3.96 19.51 -5.14
C ILE A 105 -3.99 20.90 -5.77
N SER A 106 -3.86 21.97 -4.98
CA SER A 106 -3.87 23.34 -5.51
C SER A 106 -2.69 23.61 -6.45
N THR A 107 -1.51 23.09 -6.10
CA THR A 107 -0.31 23.17 -6.95
C THR A 107 -0.51 22.43 -8.28
N GLN A 108 -1.08 21.23 -8.25
CA GLN A 108 -1.37 20.46 -9.45
C GLN A 108 -2.39 21.15 -10.36
N GLN A 109 -3.42 21.78 -9.77
CA GLN A 109 -4.39 22.56 -10.54
C GLN A 109 -3.74 23.76 -11.23
N GLY A 110 -2.91 24.53 -10.52
CA GLY A 110 -2.19 25.66 -11.12
C GLY A 110 -1.26 25.24 -12.26
N LEU A 111 -0.53 24.12 -12.10
CA LEU A 111 0.31 23.57 -13.17
C LEU A 111 -0.51 23.17 -14.40
N LYS A 112 -1.70 22.59 -14.20
CA LYS A 112 -2.59 22.24 -15.30
C LYS A 112 -3.07 23.46 -16.07
N GLU A 113 -3.47 24.53 -15.38
CA GLU A 113 -3.88 25.78 -16.03
C GLU A 113 -2.74 26.41 -16.85
N HIS A 114 -1.50 26.36 -16.34
CA HIS A 114 -0.33 26.81 -17.09
C HIS A 114 -0.05 25.96 -18.34
N LEU A 115 -0.22 24.63 -18.25
CA LEU A 115 -0.09 23.74 -19.41
C LEU A 115 -1.16 24.03 -20.47
N ASP A 116 -2.41 24.21 -20.06
CA ASP A 116 -3.51 24.53 -20.96
C ASP A 116 -3.28 25.88 -21.67
N LEU A 117 -2.72 26.87 -20.95
CA LEU A 117 -2.35 28.16 -21.53
C LEU A 117 -1.21 28.02 -22.56
N LEU A 118 -0.15 27.27 -22.21
CA LEU A 118 0.98 27.02 -23.11
C LEU A 118 0.53 26.30 -24.39
N GLU A 119 -0.34 25.29 -24.26
CA GLU A 119 -0.87 24.56 -25.42
C GLU A 119 -1.63 25.50 -26.38
N ARG A 120 -2.46 26.39 -25.83
CA ARG A 120 -3.16 27.41 -26.63
C ARG A 120 -2.19 28.36 -27.33
N THR A 121 -1.17 28.84 -26.63
CA THR A 121 -0.15 29.73 -27.22
C THR A 121 0.61 29.04 -28.34
N ILE A 122 0.99 27.78 -28.17
CA ILE A 122 1.68 26.99 -29.21
C ILE A 122 0.78 26.83 -30.45
N LEU A 123 -0.50 26.51 -30.26
CA LEU A 123 -1.45 26.39 -31.36
C LEU A 123 -1.61 27.71 -32.13
N GLU A 124 -1.71 28.83 -31.42
CA GLU A 124 -1.82 30.15 -32.03
C GLU A 124 -0.55 30.54 -32.81
N GLN A 125 0.63 30.32 -32.21
CA GLN A 125 1.91 30.53 -32.88
C GLN A 125 2.06 29.64 -34.12
N SER A 126 1.64 28.37 -34.06
CA SER A 126 1.68 27.46 -35.20
C SER A 126 0.78 27.95 -36.34
N LYS A 127 -0.38 28.52 -36.02
CA LYS A 127 -1.29 29.12 -37.00
C LYS A 127 -0.65 30.32 -37.68
N ASP A 128 0.02 31.19 -36.92
CA ASP A 128 0.68 32.37 -37.48
C ASP A 128 1.91 32.02 -38.32
N ILE A 129 2.69 31.01 -37.92
CA ILE A 129 3.77 30.45 -38.75
C ILE A 129 3.22 29.96 -40.09
N SER A 130 2.07 29.27 -40.07
CA SER A 130 1.45 28.74 -41.29
C SER A 130 1.04 29.87 -42.25
N LYS A 131 0.45 30.95 -41.73
CA LYS A 131 0.14 32.16 -42.53
C LYS A 131 1.39 32.83 -43.09
N LEU A 132 2.44 32.94 -42.29
CA LEU A 132 3.72 33.52 -42.74
C LEU A 132 4.34 32.68 -43.86
N MET A 133 4.25 31.34 -43.77
CA MET A 133 4.69 30.45 -44.84
C MET A 133 3.91 30.63 -46.14
N GLU A 134 2.58 30.80 -46.05
CA GLU A 134 1.76 31.13 -47.24
C GLU A 134 2.18 32.45 -47.88
N LEU A 135 2.38 33.50 -47.08
CA LEU A 135 2.83 34.81 -47.57
C LEU A 135 4.22 34.73 -48.22
N VAL A 136 5.15 33.98 -47.63
CA VAL A 136 6.48 33.75 -48.23
C VAL A 136 6.36 33.05 -49.57
N THR A 137 5.49 32.04 -49.67
CA THR A 137 5.24 31.31 -50.91
C THR A 137 4.66 32.21 -52.00
N GLN A 138 3.70 33.08 -51.64
CA GLN A 138 3.13 34.07 -52.55
C GLN A 138 4.19 35.07 -53.03
N ASN A 139 5.00 35.60 -52.11
CA ASN A 139 6.09 36.52 -52.47
C ASN A 139 7.13 35.87 -53.38
N GLN A 140 7.47 34.60 -53.14
CA GLN A 140 8.36 33.84 -54.03
C GLN A 140 7.77 33.69 -55.43
N HIS A 141 6.46 33.47 -55.55
CA HIS A 141 5.78 33.40 -56.83
C HIS A 141 5.84 34.75 -57.57
N THR A 142 5.48 35.85 -56.90
CA THR A 142 5.55 37.20 -57.48
C THR A 142 6.97 37.57 -57.91
N LEU A 143 7.98 37.25 -57.11
CA LEU A 143 9.38 37.47 -57.48
C LEU A 143 9.77 36.68 -58.75
N SER A 144 9.31 35.44 -58.88
CA SER A 144 9.56 34.62 -60.06
C SER A 144 8.94 35.24 -61.32
N GLU A 145 7.73 35.78 -61.23
CA GLU A 145 7.08 36.50 -62.33
C GLU A 145 7.84 37.77 -62.70
N LEU A 146 8.20 38.60 -61.73
CA LEU A 146 8.97 39.83 -61.96
C LEU A 146 10.34 39.56 -62.61
N VAL A 147 11.01 38.45 -62.25
CA VAL A 147 12.27 38.04 -62.90
C VAL A 147 12.03 37.68 -64.36
N LYS A 148 10.95 36.94 -64.68
CA LYS A 148 10.60 36.60 -66.07
C LYS A 148 10.29 37.86 -66.89
N ASP A 149 9.55 38.80 -66.33
CA ASP A 149 9.21 40.07 -66.97
C ASP A 149 10.46 40.90 -67.25
N ARG A 150 11.41 40.95 -66.30
CA ARG A 150 12.70 41.60 -66.49
C ARG A 150 13.51 40.95 -67.62
N ASP A 151 13.54 39.62 -67.68
CA ASP A 151 14.26 38.90 -68.73
C ASP A 151 13.66 39.15 -70.12
N LEU A 152 12.33 39.27 -70.22
CA LEU A 152 11.63 39.66 -71.44
C LEU A 152 11.99 41.08 -71.87
N LEU A 153 12.01 42.03 -70.92
CA LEU A 153 12.43 43.40 -71.17
C LEU A 153 13.87 43.48 -71.68
N ASN A 154 14.81 42.77 -71.05
CA ASN A 154 16.20 42.73 -71.50
C ASN A 154 16.31 42.21 -72.95
N LYS A 155 15.59 41.13 -73.28
CA LYS A 155 15.53 40.58 -74.65
C LYS A 155 14.92 41.55 -75.67
N LEU A 156 14.05 42.46 -75.25
CA LEU A 156 13.48 43.51 -76.12
C LEU A 156 14.48 44.64 -76.32
N ILE A 157 15.18 45.05 -75.27
CA ILE A 157 16.24 46.07 -75.34
C ILE A 157 17.36 45.60 -76.28
N ASP A 158 17.79 44.34 -76.17
CA ASP A 158 18.86 43.77 -77.02
C ASP A 158 18.49 43.71 -78.53
N LYS A 159 17.23 43.94 -78.89
CA LYS A 159 16.74 43.93 -80.28
C LYS A 159 16.62 45.32 -80.92
N ILE A 160 16.81 46.40 -80.15
CA ILE A 160 16.78 47.80 -80.61
C ILE A 160 18.22 48.27 -80.81
#